data_AF-T2SB81-F1
#
_entry.id   AF-T2SB81-F1
#
_cell.length_a   1.000
_cell.length_b   1.000
_cell.length_c   1.000
_cell.angle_alpha   90.00
_cell.angle_beta   90.00
_cell.angle_gamma   90.00
#
_symmetry.space_group_name_H-M   'P 1'
#
loop_
_entity.id
_entity.type
_entity.pdbx_description
1 polymer ?
#
loop_
_entity_poly.entity_id
_entity_poly.type
_entity_poly.pdbx_seq_one_letter_code
_entity_poly.pdbx_strand_id
1 'polypeptide(L)'
;MNKAIASKILITLGFLFLYRVLAYIPIPGVDLAAIKAFFDSNSNNALGLFNMFSGNAVSRLSIISLGIMPYITSSIIMELLSATFPNLAKNEKRARRHAKIHANRALFDYFNHLDPSGERFSGVKEH
;
A
#
# COMPACT_ATOMS: atom_id res chain seq x y z
N MET A 1 12.57 16.76 -20.20
CA MET A 1 11.93 15.71 -19.36
C MET A 1 12.07 16.12 -17.90
N ASN A 2 10.97 16.28 -17.17
CA ASN A 2 11.01 16.80 -15.80
C ASN A 2 11.75 15.80 -14.88
N LYS A 3 12.90 16.18 -14.32
CA LYS A 3 13.81 15.27 -13.59
C LYS A 3 13.09 14.53 -12.44
N ALA A 4 12.13 15.18 -11.80
CA ALA A 4 11.35 14.60 -10.71
C ALA A 4 10.51 13.37 -11.13
N ILE A 5 9.94 13.37 -12.33
CA ILE A 5 9.12 12.24 -12.84
C ILE A 5 10.04 11.09 -13.26
N ALA A 6 11.15 11.40 -13.94
CA ALA A 6 12.14 10.41 -14.32
C ALA A 6 12.73 9.67 -13.10
N SER A 7 13.04 10.39 -12.02
CA SER A 7 13.50 9.78 -10.76
C SER A 7 12.45 8.86 -10.13
N LYS A 8 11.16 9.25 -10.13
CA LYS A 8 10.08 8.39 -9.61
C LYS A 8 9.93 7.10 -10.41
N ILE A 9 10.01 7.20 -11.75
CA ILE A 9 9.96 6.04 -12.64
C ILE A 9 11.12 5.09 -12.35
N LEU A 10 12.35 5.62 -12.20
CA LEU A 10 13.54 4.84 -11.91
C LEU A 10 13.42 4.10 -10.56
N ILE A 11 12.88 4.76 -9.53
CA ILE A 11 12.63 4.17 -8.21
C ILE A 11 11.60 3.03 -8.32
N THR A 12 10.48 3.25 -9.01
CA THR A 12 9.46 2.21 -9.21
C THR A 12 10.01 1.01 -9.97
N LEU A 13 10.83 1.24 -11.00
CA LEU A 13 11.55 0.19 -11.73
C LEU A 13 12.50 -0.60 -10.82
N GLY A 14 13.22 0.09 -9.93
CA GLY A 14 14.07 -0.53 -8.92
C GLY A 14 13.29 -1.45 -7.97
N PHE A 15 12.15 -0.99 -7.46
CA PHE A 15 11.27 -1.82 -6.62
C PHE A 15 10.68 -3.01 -7.39
N LEU A 16 10.29 -2.83 -8.66
CA LEU A 16 9.80 -3.92 -9.50
C LEU A 16 10.88 -4.99 -9.73
N PHE A 17 12.13 -4.56 -9.96
CA PHE A 17 13.27 -5.46 -10.10
C PHE A 17 13.53 -6.23 -8.81
N LEU A 18 13.53 -5.54 -7.67
CA LEU A 18 13.69 -6.18 -6.35
C LEU A 18 12.59 -7.21 -6.09
N TYR A 19 11.32 -6.85 -6.33
CA TYR A 19 10.20 -7.79 -6.24
C TYR A 19 10.43 -9.02 -7.11
N ARG A 20 10.94 -8.85 -8.34
CA ARG A 20 11.23 -9.96 -9.24
C ARG A 20 12.32 -10.88 -8.72
N VAL A 21 13.37 -10.34 -8.11
CA VAL A 21 14.44 -11.14 -7.48
C VAL A 21 13.87 -11.96 -6.33
N LEU A 22 13.09 -11.33 -5.43
CA LEU A 22 12.45 -12.03 -4.30
C LEU A 22 11.48 -13.12 -4.77
N ALA A 23 10.75 -12.88 -5.86
CA ALA A 23 9.83 -13.86 -6.44
C ALA A 23 10.53 -15.09 -7.01
N TYR A 24 11.83 -15.01 -7.29
CA TYR A 24 12.61 -16.08 -7.92
C TYR A 24 13.38 -16.92 -6.90
N ILE A 25 13.49 -16.48 -5.64
CA ILE A 25 14.14 -17.24 -4.58
C ILE A 25 13.13 -18.24 -4.00
N PRO A 26 13.30 -19.57 -4.25
CA PRO A 26 12.43 -20.59 -3.69
C PRO A 26 12.72 -20.79 -2.19
N ILE A 27 11.71 -21.21 -1.43
CA ILE A 27 11.87 -21.55 -0.03
C ILE A 27 12.59 -22.91 0.06
N PRO A 28 13.68 -23.03 0.86
CA PRO A 28 14.38 -24.28 1.02
C PRO A 28 13.51 -25.31 1.75
N GLY A 29 13.60 -26.58 1.34
CA GLY A 29 12.91 -27.69 2.02
C GLY A 29 11.53 -28.07 1.46
N VAL A 30 11.15 -27.55 0.28
CA VAL A 30 9.90 -27.96 -0.40
C VAL A 30 10.17 -28.59 -1.76
N ASP A 31 9.44 -29.66 -2.09
CA ASP A 31 9.48 -30.29 -3.40
C ASP A 31 8.72 -29.45 -4.43
N LEU A 32 9.49 -28.69 -5.21
CA LEU A 32 8.98 -27.84 -6.28
C LEU A 32 8.32 -28.63 -7.42
N ALA A 33 8.74 -29.87 -7.66
CA ALA A 33 8.18 -30.71 -8.73
C ALA A 33 6.77 -31.17 -8.38
N ALA A 34 6.55 -31.62 -7.13
CA ALA A 34 5.23 -32.00 -6.64
C ALA A 34 4.24 -30.83 -6.61
N ILE A 35 4.69 -29.66 -6.15
CA ILE A 35 3.87 -28.43 -6.12
C ILE A 35 3.52 -27.97 -7.54
N LYS A 36 4.50 -27.98 -8.44
CA LYS A 36 4.28 -27.60 -9.84
C LYS A 36 3.28 -28.53 -10.51
N ALA A 37 3.40 -29.85 -10.32
CA ALA A 37 2.46 -30.82 -10.87
C ALA A 37 1.03 -30.60 -10.33
N PHE A 38 0.89 -30.27 -9.04
CA PHE A 38 -0.40 -29.94 -8.43
C PHE A 38 -1.04 -28.68 -9.05
N PHE A 39 -0.26 -27.61 -9.25
CA PHE A 39 -0.76 -26.38 -9.85
C PHE A 39 -1.05 -26.51 -11.35
N ASP A 40 -0.22 -27.25 -12.08
CA ASP A 40 -0.42 -27.52 -13.51
C ASP A 40 -1.71 -28.35 -13.73
N SER A 41 -2.03 -29.27 -12.81
CA SER A 41 -3.27 -30.05 -12.83
C SER A 41 -4.52 -29.22 -12.48
N ASN A 42 -4.36 -28.09 -11.79
CA ASN A 42 -5.45 -27.23 -11.30
C ASN A 42 -5.44 -25.83 -11.93
N SER A 43 -4.76 -25.66 -13.07
CA SER A 43 -4.52 -24.36 -13.70
C SER A 43 -5.79 -23.62 -14.14
N ASN A 44 -6.87 -24.36 -14.39
CA ASN A 44 -8.14 -23.79 -14.89
C ASN A 44 -9.12 -23.43 -13.76
N ASN A 45 -8.78 -23.74 -12.51
CA ASN A 45 -9.64 -23.52 -11.35
C ASN A 45 -9.23 -22.26 -10.58
N ALA A 46 -9.91 -21.97 -9.47
CA ALA A 46 -9.57 -20.87 -8.56
C ALA A 46 -8.09 -20.87 -8.12
N LEU A 47 -7.44 -22.04 -8.05
CA LEU A 47 -6.02 -22.19 -7.78
C LEU A 47 -5.13 -21.60 -8.90
N GLY A 48 -5.53 -21.72 -10.16
CA GLY A 48 -4.83 -21.08 -11.27
C GLY A 48 -4.92 -19.55 -11.22
N LEU A 49 -6.11 -19.03 -10.90
CA LEU A 49 -6.30 -17.59 -10.67
C LEU A 49 -5.43 -17.09 -9.51
N PHE A 50 -5.37 -17.85 -8.42
CA PHE A 50 -4.49 -17.55 -7.29
C PHE A 50 -3.01 -17.48 -7.70
N ASN A 51 -2.55 -18.44 -8.51
CA ASN A 51 -1.17 -18.42 -9.03
C ASN A 51 -0.93 -17.22 -9.97
N MET A 52 -1.90 -16.82 -10.79
CA MET A 52 -1.79 -15.64 -11.66
C MET A 52 -1.67 -14.35 -10.85
N PHE A 53 -2.51 -14.15 -9.83
CA PHE A 53 -2.46 -12.96 -8.97
C PHE A 53 -1.18 -12.86 -8.15
N SER A 54 -0.53 -13.99 -7.87
CA SER A 54 0.78 -14.00 -7.21
C SER A 54 1.98 -13.67 -8.12
N GLY A 55 1.78 -13.51 -9.44
CA GLY A 55 2.89 -13.38 -10.38
C GLY A 55 3.62 -14.71 -10.63
N ASN A 56 2.87 -15.81 -10.63
CA ASN A 56 3.38 -17.18 -10.76
C ASN A 56 4.32 -17.60 -9.61
N ALA A 57 4.28 -16.90 -8.48
CA ALA A 57 5.18 -17.08 -7.34
C ALA A 57 4.81 -18.30 -6.47
N VAL A 58 3.53 -18.66 -6.46
CA VAL A 58 2.97 -19.79 -5.69
C VAL A 58 3.37 -21.14 -6.28
N SER A 59 3.30 -21.31 -7.61
CA SER A 59 3.64 -22.57 -8.29
C SER A 59 5.08 -23.04 -8.06
N ARG A 60 5.96 -22.14 -7.62
CA ARG A 60 7.37 -22.38 -7.30
C ARG A 60 7.72 -22.13 -5.83
N LEU A 61 6.73 -21.98 -4.95
CA LEU A 61 6.86 -21.67 -3.52
C LEU A 61 8.03 -20.71 -3.20
N SER A 62 8.01 -19.53 -3.80
CA SER A 62 8.98 -18.46 -3.48
C SER A 62 8.70 -17.81 -2.13
N ILE A 63 9.67 -17.05 -1.60
CA ILE A 63 9.54 -16.30 -0.34
C ILE A 63 8.30 -15.40 -0.34
N ILE A 64 7.96 -14.82 -1.49
CA ILE A 64 6.80 -13.95 -1.67
C ILE A 64 5.65 -14.64 -2.41
N SER A 65 5.44 -15.93 -2.16
CA SER A 65 4.40 -16.73 -2.83
C SER A 65 3.01 -16.10 -2.77
N LEU A 66 2.58 -15.54 -1.64
CA LEU A 66 1.27 -14.89 -1.55
C LEU A 66 1.24 -13.48 -2.16
N GLY A 67 2.38 -12.93 -2.58
CA GLY A 67 2.49 -11.60 -3.16
C GLY A 67 1.90 -10.51 -2.26
N ILE A 68 1.11 -9.62 -2.86
CA ILE A 68 0.46 -8.50 -2.17
C ILE A 68 -0.89 -8.88 -1.53
N MET A 69 -1.40 -10.09 -1.76
CA MET A 69 -2.72 -10.51 -1.26
C MET A 69 -2.92 -10.32 0.25
N PRO A 70 -1.98 -10.69 1.14
CA PRO A 70 -2.17 -10.53 2.58
C PRO A 70 -2.44 -9.07 2.96
N TYR A 71 -1.77 -8.13 2.30
CA TYR A 71 -1.97 -6.71 2.52
C TYR A 71 -3.35 -6.25 2.04
N ILE A 72 -3.75 -6.65 0.83
CA ILE A 72 -5.08 -6.33 0.26
C ILE A 72 -6.19 -6.89 1.17
N THR A 73 -6.06 -8.14 1.60
CA THR A 73 -7.06 -8.78 2.45
C THR A 73 -7.12 -8.10 3.81
N SER A 74 -5.98 -7.79 4.42
CA SER A 74 -5.96 -7.09 5.72
C SER A 74 -6.56 -5.69 5.64
N SER A 75 -6.33 -4.94 4.56
CA SER A 75 -6.92 -3.59 4.42
C SER A 75 -8.44 -3.65 4.30
N ILE A 76 -8.98 -4.61 3.52
CA ILE A 76 -10.44 -4.81 3.39
C ILE A 76 -11.03 -5.23 4.73
N ILE A 77 -10.39 -6.15 5.44
CA ILE A 77 -10.84 -6.59 6.76
C ILE A 77 -10.86 -5.40 7.72
N MET A 78 -9.83 -4.55 7.73
CA MET A 78 -9.79 -3.37 8.61
C MET A 78 -10.86 -2.34 8.24
N GLU A 79 -11.16 -2.17 6.96
CA GLU A 79 -12.23 -1.28 6.50
C GLU A 79 -13.62 -1.77 6.96
N LEU A 80 -13.89 -3.08 6.79
CA LEU A 80 -15.12 -3.71 7.27
C LEU A 80 -15.22 -3.67 8.80
N LEU A 81 -14.12 -3.95 9.49
CA LEU A 81 -14.05 -3.91 10.95
C LEU A 81 -14.29 -2.51 11.49
N SER A 82 -13.73 -1.48 10.86
CA SER A 82 -14.02 -0.08 11.17
C SER A 82 -15.50 0.24 10.95
N ALA A 83 -16.15 -0.28 9.90
CA ALA A 83 -17.58 -0.07 9.67
C ALA A 83 -18.46 -0.72 10.75
N THR A 84 -18.08 -1.91 11.24
CA THR A 84 -18.83 -2.63 12.28
C THR A 84 -18.57 -2.08 13.69
N PHE A 85 -17.33 -1.72 14.01
CA PHE A 85 -16.93 -1.29 15.35
C PHE A 85 -16.67 0.22 15.40
N PRO A 86 -17.58 1.01 16.03
CA PRO A 86 -17.49 2.47 16.01
C PRO A 86 -16.25 3.02 16.70
N ASN A 87 -15.63 2.27 17.62
CA ASN A 87 -14.39 2.69 18.30
C ASN A 87 -13.18 2.67 17.35
N LEU A 88 -13.09 1.69 16.45
CA LEU A 88 -12.04 1.62 15.44
C LEU A 88 -12.21 2.72 14.39
N ALA A 89 -13.46 2.97 13.96
CA ALA A 89 -13.79 4.09 13.07
C ALA A 89 -13.40 5.45 13.67
N LYS A 90 -13.65 5.65 14.97
CA LYS A 90 -13.28 6.88 15.68
C LYS A 90 -11.76 7.07 15.71
N ASN A 91 -10.99 6.02 15.94
CA ASN A 91 -9.53 6.08 15.95
C ASN A 91 -8.97 6.45 14.57
N GLU A 92 -9.50 5.85 13.51
CA GLU A 92 -9.11 6.16 12.13
C GLU A 92 -9.49 7.60 11.73
N LYS A 93 -10.70 8.05 12.10
CA LYS A 93 -11.13 9.44 11.90
C LYS A 93 -10.28 10.44 12.69
N ARG A 94 -9.90 10.10 13.93
CA ARG A 94 -9.06 10.96 14.79
C ARG A 94 -7.65 11.09 14.23
N ALA A 95 -7.06 9.99 13.76
CA ALA A 95 -5.76 9.99 13.08
C ALA A 95 -5.78 10.88 11.82
N ARG A 96 -6.79 10.74 10.96
CA ARG A 96 -6.97 11.60 9.78
C ARG A 96 -7.17 13.08 10.14
N ARG A 97 -7.93 13.37 11.20
CA ARG A 97 -8.17 14.74 11.67
C ARG A 97 -6.89 15.38 12.20
N HIS A 98 -6.08 14.64 12.95
CA HIS A 98 -4.77 15.12 13.41
C HIS A 98 -3.85 15.48 12.24
N ALA A 99 -3.72 14.61 11.23
CA ALA A 99 -2.92 14.92 10.04
C ALA A 99 -3.39 16.20 9.34
N LYS A 100 -4.71 16.41 9.23
CA LYS A 100 -5.29 17.62 8.62
C LYS A 100 -5.05 18.88 9.46
N ILE A 101 -5.13 18.79 10.78
CA ILE A 101 -4.83 19.91 11.69
C ILE A 101 -3.36 20.33 11.54
N HIS A 102 -2.43 19.37 11.50
CA HIS A 102 -1.01 19.67 11.30
C HIS A 102 -0.72 20.31 9.93
N ALA A 103 -1.38 19.86 8.87
CA ALA A 103 -1.25 20.48 7.55
C ALA A 103 -1.79 21.92 7.53
N ASN A 104 -2.98 22.14 8.09
CA ASN A 104 -3.59 23.47 8.17
C ASN A 104 -2.78 24.41 9.08
N ARG A 105 -2.20 23.90 10.16
CA ARG A 105 -1.31 24.63 11.06
C ARG A 105 -0.05 25.06 10.31
N ALA A 106 0.61 24.15 9.60
CA ALA A 106 1.81 24.46 8.83
C ALA A 106 1.54 25.49 7.72
N LEU A 107 0.37 25.42 7.07
CA LEU A 107 -0.05 26.44 6.11
C LEU A 107 -0.26 27.79 6.78
N PHE A 108 -0.94 27.84 7.93
CA PHE A 108 -1.15 29.07 8.67
C PHE A 108 0.18 29.70 9.10
N ASP A 109 1.11 28.89 9.63
CA ASP A 109 2.43 29.35 10.05
C ASP A 109 3.26 29.88 8.86
N TYR A 110 3.12 29.26 7.68
CA TYR A 110 3.72 29.72 6.42
C TYR A 110 3.13 31.06 5.95
N PHE A 111 1.80 31.18 5.93
CA PHE A 111 1.13 32.43 5.55
C PHE A 111 1.44 33.58 6.51
N ASN A 112 1.50 33.31 7.82
CA ASN A 112 1.80 34.30 8.83
C ASN A 112 3.26 34.78 8.78
N HIS A 113 4.18 33.93 8.31
CA HIS A 113 5.56 34.35 7.98
C HIS A 113 5.64 35.20 6.71
N LEU A 114 4.73 35.01 5.76
CA LEU A 114 4.71 35.76 4.49
C LEU A 114 3.99 37.11 4.60
N ASP A 115 2.97 37.19 5.45
CA ASP A 115 2.20 38.40 5.71
C ASP A 115 2.03 38.59 7.23
N PRO A 116 3.05 39.15 7.90
CA PRO A 116 3.03 39.35 9.35
C PRO A 116 2.04 40.44 9.79
N SER A 117 1.46 41.21 8.86
CA SER A 117 0.46 42.23 9.16
C SER A 117 -0.92 41.64 9.52
N GLY A 118 -1.16 40.36 9.21
CA GLY A 118 -2.31 39.60 9.70
C GLY A 118 -3.69 40.02 9.16
N GLU A 119 -3.77 41.06 8.34
CA GLU A 119 -5.06 41.65 7.92
C GLU A 119 -5.90 40.70 7.05
N ARG A 120 -5.27 39.80 6.28
CA ARG A 120 -5.97 38.86 5.40
C ARG A 120 -6.69 37.71 6.12
N PHE A 121 -6.36 37.42 7.38
CA PHE A 121 -6.95 36.30 8.14
C PHE A 121 -7.87 36.76 9.28
N SER A 122 -8.04 38.07 9.48
CA SER A 122 -8.90 38.63 10.53
C SER A 122 -10.38 38.23 10.37
N GLY A 123 -10.86 38.03 9.15
CA GLY A 123 -12.25 37.62 8.87
C GLY A 123 -12.54 36.13 8.96
N VAL A 124 -11.55 35.27 9.19
CA VAL A 124 -11.71 33.79 9.23
C VAL A 124 -11.87 33.26 10.66
N LYS A 125 -11.57 34.07 11.69
CA LYS A 125 -11.63 33.65 13.10
C LYS A 125 -13.03 33.67 13.72
N GLU A 126 -14.06 34.19 13.03
CA GLU A 126 -15.41 34.37 13.59
C GLU A 126 -16.43 33.27 13.23
N HIS A 127 -16.03 32.18 12.57
CA HIS A 127 -16.94 31.08 12.20
C HIS A 127 -16.40 29.69 12.52
#